data_AF-A0A8G1UM12-F1
#
_entry.id   AF-A0A8G1UM12-F1
#
_cell.length_a   1.000
_cell.length_b   1.000
_cell.length_c   1.000
_cell.angle_alpha   90.00
_cell.angle_beta   90.00
_cell.angle_gamma   90.00
#
_symmetry.space_group_name_H-M   'P 1'
#
loop_
_entity.id
_entity.type
_entity.pdbx_description
1 polymer ?
#
loop_
_entity_poly.entity_id
_entity_poly.type
_entity_poly.pdbx_seq_one_letter_code
_entity_poly.pdbx_strand_id
1 'polypeptide(L)'
;MLAGQTDSGELTALFDVLGDAHDTYDPTGDPLFDTQLTLACADLCTAAERPAGAHRLYEIATDWALQTPDGHSARALLGHDLAARLPEEHRRELTETTIRAGFRAAALPHDLDGRVTAALALAAEAITSATANSALPQQP
;
A
#
# COMPACT_ATOMS: atom_id res chain seq x y z
N MET A 1 23.34 -5.50 -30.20
CA MET A 1 22.24 -5.00 -29.34
C MET A 1 22.86 -4.66 -28.01
N LEU A 2 22.94 -3.37 -27.70
CA LEU A 2 23.58 -2.84 -26.49
C LEU A 2 22.67 -3.14 -25.28
N ALA A 3 23.01 -4.19 -24.53
CA ALA A 3 22.52 -4.35 -23.17
C ALA A 3 23.25 -3.30 -22.32
N GLY A 4 22.60 -2.17 -22.07
CA GLY A 4 23.06 -1.21 -21.08
C GLY A 4 22.98 -1.87 -19.71
N GLN A 5 24.11 -2.39 -19.23
CA GLN A 5 24.30 -2.62 -17.80
C GLN A 5 24.36 -1.24 -17.16
N THR A 6 23.21 -0.71 -16.78
CA THR A 6 23.18 0.36 -15.79
C THR A 6 23.85 -0.21 -14.56
N ASP A 7 25.03 0.31 -14.21
CA ASP A 7 25.84 -0.23 -13.15
C ASP A 7 25.03 -0.15 -11.85
N SER A 8 24.92 -1.27 -11.12
CA SER A 8 24.09 -1.35 -9.90
C SER A 8 24.48 -0.25 -8.88
N GLY A 9 25.75 0.17 -8.92
CA GLY A 9 26.26 1.31 -8.14
C GLY A 9 25.68 2.68 -8.54
N GLU A 10 25.46 2.94 -9.84
CA GLU A 10 24.86 4.20 -10.31
C GLU A 10 23.39 4.31 -9.94
N LEU A 11 22.65 3.20 -10.04
CA LEU A 11 21.25 3.12 -9.60
C LEU A 11 21.13 3.31 -8.08
N THR A 12 22.06 2.71 -7.31
CA THR A 12 22.11 2.86 -5.85
C THR A 12 22.35 4.32 -5.45
N ALA A 13 23.32 4.98 -6.06
CA ALA A 13 23.60 6.39 -5.80
C ALA A 13 22.41 7.29 -6.18
N LEU A 14 21.70 6.98 -7.26
CA LEU A 14 20.50 7.71 -7.67
C LEU A 14 19.39 7.62 -6.61
N PHE A 15 19.17 6.45 -6.02
CA PHE A 15 18.16 6.26 -4.96
C PHE A 15 18.54 6.97 -3.66
N ASP A 16 19.82 7.02 -3.31
CA ASP A 16 20.28 7.76 -2.12
C ASP A 16 20.09 9.27 -2.33
N VAL A 17 20.47 9.78 -3.50
CA VAL A 17 20.22 11.18 -3.90
C VAL A 17 18.72 11.49 -3.89
N LEU A 18 17.88 10.56 -4.34
CA LEU A 18 16.43 10.76 -4.36
C LEU A 18 15.84 10.80 -2.95
N GLY A 19 16.32 9.95 -2.03
CA GLY A 19 15.96 10.00 -0.61
C GLY A 19 16.40 11.30 0.07
N ASP A 20 17.65 11.73 -0.18
CA ASP A 20 18.20 12.97 0.40
C ASP A 20 17.52 14.22 -0.19
N ALA A 21 17.16 14.20 -1.48
CA ALA A 21 16.39 15.29 -2.09
C ALA A 21 15.00 15.42 -1.45
N HIS A 22 14.35 14.31 -1.11
CA HIS A 22 13.04 14.31 -0.45
C HIS A 22 13.09 14.97 0.95
N ASP A 23 14.19 14.85 1.71
CA ASP A 23 14.31 15.54 3.01
C ASP A 23 14.22 17.07 2.90
N THR A 24 14.57 17.61 1.74
CA THR A 24 14.58 19.05 1.47
C THR A 24 13.38 19.51 0.63
N TYR A 25 12.53 18.57 0.23
CA TYR A 25 11.39 18.81 -0.63
C TYR A 25 10.17 19.19 0.19
N ASP A 26 9.51 20.29 -0.21
CA ASP A 26 8.26 20.74 0.39
C ASP A 26 7.10 20.43 -0.57
N PRO A 27 6.15 19.54 -0.21
CA PRO A 27 5.09 19.05 -1.10
C PRO A 27 3.93 20.04 -1.29
N THR A 28 4.20 21.34 -1.28
CA THR A 28 3.16 22.39 -1.27
C THR A 28 2.47 22.62 -2.61
N GLY A 29 2.96 22.01 -3.70
CA GLY A 29 2.43 22.20 -5.04
C GLY A 29 1.21 21.32 -5.37
N ASP A 30 1.36 20.00 -5.22
CA ASP A 30 0.32 19.00 -5.47
C ASP A 30 0.54 17.79 -4.53
N PRO A 31 -0.03 17.84 -3.31
CA PRO A 31 0.25 16.83 -2.28
C PRO A 31 -0.08 15.39 -2.71
N LEU A 32 -1.04 15.20 -3.62
CA LEU A 32 -1.40 13.88 -4.14
C LEU A 32 -0.33 13.37 -5.11
N PHE A 33 0.06 14.21 -6.06
CA PHE A 33 1.14 13.88 -7.00
C PHE A 33 2.42 13.54 -6.24
N ASP A 34 2.78 14.35 -5.25
CA ASP A 34 3.98 14.16 -4.44
C ASP A 34 3.92 12.86 -3.65
N THR A 35 2.78 12.57 -3.01
CA THR A 35 2.55 11.28 -2.32
C THR A 35 2.70 10.10 -3.27
N GLN A 36 2.09 10.16 -4.46
CA GLN A 36 2.15 9.08 -5.45
C GLN A 36 3.55 8.88 -6.01
N LEU A 37 4.28 9.97 -6.27
CA LEU A 37 5.66 9.94 -6.73
C LEU A 37 6.58 9.31 -5.68
N THR A 38 6.42 9.68 -4.40
CA THR A 38 7.21 9.10 -3.31
C THR A 38 6.92 7.61 -3.14
N LEU A 39 5.65 7.18 -3.22
CA LEU A 39 5.28 5.76 -3.19
C LEU A 39 5.89 4.99 -4.38
N ALA A 40 5.82 5.54 -5.59
CA ALA A 40 6.45 4.93 -6.77
C ALA A 40 7.97 4.79 -6.61
N CYS A 41 8.63 5.78 -5.99
CA CYS A 41 10.05 5.69 -5.68
C CYS A 41 10.35 4.58 -4.64
N ALA A 42 9.46 4.41 -3.66
CA ALA A 42 9.59 3.37 -2.66
C ALA A 42 9.41 1.95 -3.25
N ASP A 43 8.53 1.80 -4.24
CA ASP A 43 8.40 0.57 -5.04
C ASP A 43 9.66 0.27 -5.84
N LEU A 44 10.26 1.28 -6.47
CA LEU A 44 11.53 1.11 -7.18
C LEU A 44 12.66 0.69 -6.22
N CYS A 45 12.74 1.28 -5.02
CA CYS A 45 13.68 0.81 -3.99
C CYS A 45 13.41 -0.64 -3.57
N THR A 46 12.14 -1.03 -3.48
CA THR A 46 11.75 -2.41 -3.12
C THR A 46 12.15 -3.40 -4.22
N ALA A 47 11.87 -3.06 -5.48
CA ALA A 47 12.26 -3.84 -6.65
C ALA A 47 13.80 -3.96 -6.80
N ALA A 48 14.54 -2.96 -6.34
CA ALA A 48 15.99 -2.96 -6.28
C ALA A 48 16.57 -3.64 -5.01
N GLU A 49 15.75 -4.34 -4.23
CA GLU A 49 16.15 -5.02 -2.98
C GLU A 49 16.77 -4.08 -1.93
N ARG A 50 16.29 -2.83 -1.85
CA ARG A 50 16.73 -1.80 -0.89
C ARG A 50 15.64 -1.49 0.14
N PRO A 51 15.38 -2.39 1.11
CA PRO A 51 14.26 -2.26 2.04
C PRO A 51 14.37 -1.03 2.97
N ALA A 52 15.57 -0.60 3.32
CA ALA A 52 15.77 0.58 4.17
C ALA A 52 15.39 1.89 3.44
N GLY A 53 15.78 2.05 2.17
CA GLY A 53 15.42 3.20 1.36
C GLY A 53 13.93 3.24 1.05
N ALA A 54 13.35 2.08 0.74
CA ALA A 54 11.90 1.95 0.57
C ALA A 54 11.15 2.38 1.83
N HIS A 55 11.52 1.81 2.99
CA HIS A 55 10.86 2.11 4.27
C HIS A 55 10.90 3.61 4.61
N ARG A 56 12.05 4.25 4.43
CA ARG A 56 12.22 5.69 4.64
C ARG A 56 11.29 6.53 3.76
N LEU A 57 11.18 6.21 2.47
CA LEU A 57 10.28 6.91 1.55
C LEU A 57 8.80 6.72 1.94
N TYR A 58 8.43 5.53 2.44
CA TYR A 58 7.08 5.31 2.97
C TYR A 58 6.79 6.13 4.23
N GLU A 59 7.75 6.29 5.14
CA GLU A 59 7.61 7.16 6.31
C GLU A 59 7.40 8.61 5.89
N ILE A 60 8.22 9.10 4.96
CA ILE A 60 8.09 10.46 4.40
C ILE A 60 6.70 10.68 3.80
N ALA A 61 6.23 9.76 2.94
CA ALA A 61 4.90 9.86 2.34
C ALA A 61 3.80 9.85 3.42
N THR A 62 3.95 9.02 4.45
CA THR A 62 3.00 8.92 5.57
C THR A 62 2.92 10.23 6.33
N ASP A 63 4.05 10.81 6.70
CA ASP A 63 4.12 12.08 7.43
C ASP A 63 3.46 13.21 6.63
N TRP A 64 3.72 13.28 5.33
CA TRP A 64 3.09 14.28 4.45
C TRP A 64 1.57 14.10 4.35
N ALA A 65 1.09 12.86 4.22
CA ALA A 65 -0.35 12.59 4.15
C ALA A 65 -1.07 12.82 5.49
N LEU A 66 -0.39 12.67 6.62
CA LEU A 66 -0.91 13.04 7.94
C LEU A 66 -1.01 14.57 8.11
N GLN A 67 -0.05 15.31 7.56
CA GLN A 67 -0.03 16.77 7.60
C GLN A 67 -0.99 17.42 6.58
N THR A 68 -1.40 16.68 5.55
CA THR A 68 -2.26 17.18 4.48
C THR A 68 -3.73 16.78 4.70
N PRO A 69 -4.68 17.74 4.79
CA PRO A 69 -6.09 17.45 5.04
C PRO A 69 -6.89 17.07 3.78
N ASP A 70 -6.23 16.77 2.66
CA ASP A 70 -6.85 16.59 1.34
C ASP A 70 -7.62 15.27 1.21
N GLY A 71 -7.27 14.25 2.00
CA GLY A 71 -7.83 12.90 1.97
C GLY A 71 -7.48 12.07 0.73
N HIS A 72 -7.07 12.68 -0.37
CA HIS A 72 -6.61 11.96 -1.56
C HIS A 72 -5.26 11.30 -1.32
N SER A 73 -4.30 12.01 -0.74
CA SER A 73 -2.99 11.45 -0.34
C SER A 73 -3.15 10.31 0.66
N ALA A 74 -3.99 10.51 1.68
CA ALA A 74 -4.30 9.47 2.67
C ALA A 74 -4.92 8.22 2.02
N ARG A 75 -5.80 8.40 1.03
CA ARG A 75 -6.39 7.29 0.27
C ARG A 75 -5.36 6.56 -0.59
N ALA A 76 -4.46 7.29 -1.25
CA ALA A 76 -3.39 6.69 -2.05
C ALA A 76 -2.48 5.80 -1.18
N LEU A 77 -2.11 6.29 0.00
CA LEU A 77 -1.33 5.52 0.99
C LEU A 77 -2.05 4.28 1.49
N LEU A 78 -3.31 4.40 1.90
CA LEU A 78 -4.10 3.27 2.38
C LEU A 78 -4.40 2.22 1.30
N GLY A 79 -4.40 2.63 0.02
CA GLY A 79 -4.54 1.74 -1.13
C GLY A 79 -3.24 1.06 -1.55
N HIS A 80 -2.10 1.43 -0.96
CA HIS A 80 -0.79 0.87 -1.27
C HIS A 80 -0.57 -0.47 -0.57
N ASP A 81 0.14 -1.41 -1.20
CA ASP A 81 0.39 -2.76 -0.64
C ASP A 81 1.12 -2.72 0.72
N LEU A 82 1.86 -1.65 0.99
CA LEU A 82 2.58 -1.47 2.25
C LEU A 82 1.77 -0.75 3.33
N ALA A 83 0.52 -0.36 3.07
CA ALA A 83 -0.39 0.17 4.08
C ALA A 83 -0.56 -0.81 5.27
N ALA A 84 -0.43 -2.12 5.01
CA ALA A 84 -0.47 -3.15 6.03
C ALA A 84 0.70 -3.10 7.03
N ARG A 85 1.78 -2.36 6.71
CA ARG A 85 2.98 -2.20 7.55
C ARG A 85 2.96 -0.92 8.37
N LEU A 86 1.96 -0.05 8.16
CA LEU A 86 1.81 1.16 8.93
C LEU A 86 1.46 0.85 10.39
N PRO A 87 1.96 1.64 11.35
CA PRO A 87 1.46 1.61 12.72
C PRO A 87 -0.06 1.78 12.75
N GLU A 88 -0.73 1.07 13.65
CA GLU A 88 -2.19 1.08 13.77
C GLU A 88 -2.75 2.50 13.98
N GLU A 89 -2.02 3.34 14.71
CA GLU A 89 -2.36 4.73 14.97
C GLU A 89 -2.37 5.55 13.67
N HIS A 90 -1.31 5.49 12.87
CA HIS A 90 -1.25 6.19 11.57
C HIS A 90 -2.31 5.69 10.60
N ARG A 91 -2.54 4.37 10.57
CA ARG A 91 -3.59 3.77 9.73
C ARG A 91 -4.98 4.30 10.10
N ARG A 92 -5.26 4.43 11.39
CA ARG A 92 -6.51 5.00 11.91
C ARG A 92 -6.64 6.48 11.56
N GLU A 93 -5.59 7.27 11.77
CA GLU A 93 -5.61 8.70 11.50
C GLU A 93 -5.80 9.01 10.01
N LEU A 94 -5.07 8.31 9.13
CA LEU A 94 -5.27 8.41 7.68
C LEU A 94 -6.69 7.99 7.28
N THR A 95 -7.23 6.93 7.91
CA THR A 95 -8.62 6.51 7.68
C THR A 95 -9.60 7.61 8.09
N GLU A 96 -9.42 8.23 9.23
CA GLU A 96 -10.24 9.36 9.68
C GLU A 96 -10.12 10.57 8.74
N THR A 97 -8.94 10.85 8.21
CA THR A 97 -8.70 11.90 7.20
C THR A 97 -9.42 11.60 5.88
N THR A 98 -9.35 10.38 5.36
CA THR A 98 -10.14 9.98 4.18
C THR A 98 -11.65 10.10 4.40
N ILE A 99 -12.14 9.75 5.60
CA ILE A 99 -13.55 9.87 5.96
C ILE A 99 -13.99 11.34 6.01
N ARG A 100 -13.22 12.20 6.68
CA ARG A 100 -13.51 13.64 6.77
C ARG A 100 -13.54 14.31 5.39
N ALA A 101 -12.65 13.89 4.50
CA ALA A 101 -12.59 14.37 3.12
C ALA A 101 -13.65 13.75 2.19
N GLY A 102 -14.52 12.87 2.70
CA GLY A 102 -15.63 12.29 1.92
C GLY A 102 -15.25 11.06 1.09
N PHE A 103 -14.02 10.56 1.19
CA PHE A 103 -13.56 9.33 0.53
C PHE A 103 -13.96 8.08 1.32
N ARG A 104 -15.25 7.91 1.60
CA ARG A 104 -15.75 6.64 2.13
C ARG A 104 -15.71 5.57 1.04
N ALA A 105 -15.03 4.44 1.29
CA ALA A 105 -15.70 3.17 1.03
C ALA A 105 -16.82 3.11 2.06
N ALA A 106 -18.07 3.29 1.64
CA ALA A 106 -19.19 3.26 2.58
C ALA A 106 -19.12 1.94 3.36
N ALA A 107 -19.23 2.00 4.69
CA ALA A 107 -19.49 0.80 5.47
C ALA A 107 -20.66 0.08 4.81
N LEU A 108 -20.49 -1.23 4.55
CA LEU A 108 -21.57 -2.04 4.02
C LEU A 108 -22.78 -1.82 4.93
N PRO A 109 -23.95 -1.42 4.37
CA PRO A 109 -25.20 -1.43 5.10
C PRO A 109 -25.32 -2.75 5.88
N HIS A 110 -25.78 -2.72 7.14
CA HIS A 110 -25.76 -3.89 8.02
C HIS A 110 -26.42 -5.14 7.42
N ASP A 111 -27.38 -4.96 6.51
CA ASP A 111 -28.03 -6.00 5.74
C ASP A 111 -27.11 -6.61 4.66
N LEU A 112 -26.25 -5.82 4.03
CA LEU A 112 -25.26 -6.29 3.07
C LEU A 112 -24.04 -6.92 3.76
N ASP A 113 -23.64 -6.40 4.92
CA ASP A 113 -22.54 -6.96 5.72
C ASP A 113 -22.82 -8.41 6.11
N GLY A 114 -23.98 -8.68 6.72
CA GLY A 114 -24.38 -10.04 7.09
C GLY A 114 -24.53 -10.99 5.89
N ARG A 115 -24.95 -10.48 4.73
CA ARG A 115 -25.05 -11.28 3.49
C ARG A 115 -23.69 -11.63 2.91
N VAL A 116 -22.73 -10.71 2.95
CA VAL A 116 -21.35 -10.96 2.50
C VAL A 116 -20.65 -11.94 3.45
N THR A 117 -20.83 -11.79 4.77
CA THR A 117 -20.31 -12.76 5.74
C THR A 117 -20.86 -14.16 5.49
N ALA A 118 -22.18 -14.29 5.26
CA ALA A 118 -22.81 -15.57 4.98
C ALA A 118 -22.32 -16.19 3.65
N ALA A 119 -22.16 -15.39 2.61
CA ALA A 119 -21.64 -15.85 1.32
C ALA A 119 -20.17 -16.33 1.43
N LEU A 120 -19.34 -15.63 2.20
CA LEU A 120 -17.96 -16.02 2.46
C LEU A 120 -17.87 -17.31 3.28
N ALA A 121 -18.74 -17.47 4.29
CA ALA A 121 -18.82 -18.71 5.08
C ALA A 121 -19.19 -19.92 4.19
N LEU A 122 -20.19 -19.77 3.31
CA LEU A 122 -20.58 -20.81 2.35
C LEU A 122 -19.45 -21.13 1.35
N ALA A 123 -18.77 -20.12 0.84
CA ALA A 123 -17.63 -20.33 -0.06
C ALA A 123 -16.48 -21.08 0.65
N ALA A 124 -16.16 -20.71 1.89
CA ALA A 124 -15.14 -21.38 2.69
C ALA A 124 -15.50 -22.85 2.99
N GLU A 125 -16.77 -23.12 3.31
CA GLU A 125 -17.29 -24.46 3.55
C GLU A 125 -17.26 -25.33 2.28
N ALA A 126 -17.62 -24.76 1.13
CA ALA A 126 -17.53 -25.43 -0.17
C ALA A 126 -16.07 -25.75 -0.56
N ILE A 127 -15.14 -24.80 -0.35
CA ILE A 127 -13.70 -24.99 -0.61
C ILE A 127 -13.14 -26.07 0.32
N THR A 128 -13.46 -26.01 1.61
CA THR A 128 -12.99 -27.00 2.60
C THR A 128 -13.53 -28.39 2.30
N SER A 129 -14.77 -28.49 1.86
CA SER A 129 -15.38 -29.76 1.44
C SER A 129 -14.74 -30.31 0.16
N ALA A 130 -14.44 -29.44 -0.82
CA ALA A 130 -13.76 -29.84 -2.05
C ALA A 130 -12.32 -30.32 -1.79
N THR A 131 -11.58 -29.66 -0.90
CA THR A 131 -10.22 -30.06 -0.53
C THR A 131 -10.21 -31.32 0.35
N ALA A 132 -11.20 -31.50 1.23
CA ALA A 132 -11.36 -32.73 2.02
C ALA A 132 -11.70 -33.93 1.13
N ASN A 133 -12.59 -33.77 0.13
CA ASN A 133 -12.90 -34.84 -0.82
C ASN A 133 -11.74 -35.17 -1.78
N SER A 134 -10.86 -34.21 -2.06
CA SER A 134 -9.67 -34.43 -2.87
C SER A 134 -8.54 -35.16 -2.11
N ALA A 135 -8.64 -35.29 -0.78
CA ALA A 135 -7.66 -35.94 0.07
C ALA A 135 -7.99 -37.42 0.40
N LEU A 136 -9.13 -37.93 -0.07
CA LEU A 136 -9.48 -39.35 0.07
C LEU A 136 -8.70 -40.17 -0.99
N PRO A 137 -7.87 -41.16 -0.60
CA PRO A 137 -7.25 -42.05 -1.57
C PRO A 137 -8.35 -42.80 -2.33
N GLN A 138 -8.34 -42.66 -3.66
CA GLN A 138 -9.10 -43.53 -4.55
C GLN A 138 -8.57 -44.95 -4.32
N GLN A 139 -9.29 -45.75 -3.51
CA GLN A 139 -8.99 -47.18 -3.39
C GLN A 139 -9.29 -47.87 -4.73
N PRO A 140 -8.48 -48.87 -5.12
CA PRO A 140 -8.50 -49.49 -6.45
C PRO A 140 -9.79 -50.25 -6.77
#